data_AF-A0A2A4XB71-F1
#
_entry.id   AF-A0A2A4XB71-F1
#
_cell.length_a   1.000
_cell.length_b   1.000
_cell.length_c   1.000
_cell.angle_alpha   90.00
_cell.angle_beta   90.00
_cell.angle_gamma   90.00
#
_symmetry.space_group_name_H-M   'P 1'
#
loop_
_entity.id
_entity.type
_entity.pdbx_description
1 polymer ?
#
loop_
_entity_poly.entity_id
_entity_poly.type
_entity_poly.pdbx_seq_one_letter_code
_entity_poly.pdbx_strand_id
1 'polypeptide(L)'
;MMKALPQEIEHAFKERTYPGDNEIVQEATGDPGYEGNRLAIHFKGVNWQDLDLKTIISSGTLDPATFIYLLTPAGFAYYMPAFLLWSLDVDSAPGLAETLMFSLTPSVGKDSEDWEWKQEHMTIFNQQERDAIKHAYDYILPQLEEFPLVKN
;
A
#
# COMPACT_ATOMS: atom_id res chain seq x y z
N MET A 1 -0.25 27.84 7.21
CA MET A 1 -1.10 27.26 6.16
C MET A 1 -1.05 25.75 6.32
N MET A 2 -2.20 25.07 6.38
CA MET A 2 -2.23 23.60 6.23
C MET A 2 -1.74 23.25 4.82
N LYS A 3 -0.92 22.21 4.70
CA LYS A 3 -0.60 21.61 3.39
C LYS A 3 -1.84 20.88 2.88
N ALA A 4 -2.02 20.80 1.57
CA ALA A 4 -3.00 19.87 1.02
C ALA A 4 -2.52 18.42 1.23
N LEU A 5 -3.47 17.49 1.33
CA LEU A 5 -3.22 16.10 1.74
C LEU A 5 -2.14 15.39 0.91
N PRO A 6 -2.09 15.51 -0.44
CA PRO A 6 -0.99 14.93 -1.22
C PRO A 6 0.40 15.41 -0.76
N GLN A 7 0.57 16.72 -0.53
CA GLN A 7 1.85 17.29 -0.08
C GLN A 7 2.17 16.92 1.36
N GLU A 8 1.16 16.63 2.19
CA GLU A 8 1.36 16.09 3.54
C GLU A 8 1.92 14.67 3.47
N ILE A 9 1.32 13.80 2.64
CA ILE A 9 1.79 12.44 2.39
C ILE A 9 3.23 12.46 1.87
N GLU A 10 3.50 13.19 0.78
CA GLU A 10 4.85 13.29 0.23
C GLU A 10 5.87 13.76 1.28
N HIS A 11 5.49 14.75 2.08
CA HIS A 11 6.38 15.30 3.10
C HIS A 11 6.67 14.33 4.25
N ALA A 12 5.68 13.53 4.65
CA ALA A 12 5.83 12.55 5.74
C ALA A 12 6.77 11.41 5.35
N PHE A 13 6.79 11.02 4.08
CA PHE A 13 7.57 9.88 3.59
C PHE A 13 8.87 10.26 2.85
N LYS A 14 9.15 11.55 2.63
CA LYS A 14 10.32 12.00 1.84
C LYS A 14 11.69 11.50 2.31
N GLU A 15 11.83 11.18 3.60
CA GLU A 15 13.09 10.71 4.19
C GLU A 15 13.22 9.17 4.16
N ARG A 16 12.20 8.45 3.69
CA ARG A 16 12.27 6.98 3.54
C ARG A 16 13.31 6.62 2.50
N THR A 17 14.29 5.84 2.92
CA THR A 17 15.32 5.29 2.04
C THR A 17 14.81 4.01 1.39
N TYR A 18 15.18 3.78 0.13
CA TYR A 18 14.92 2.52 -0.55
C TYR A 18 15.53 1.36 0.26
N PRO A 19 14.74 0.35 0.68
CA PRO A 19 15.23 -0.71 1.56
C PRO A 19 16.13 -1.73 0.85
N GLY A 20 16.17 -1.71 -0.49
CA GLY A 20 16.89 -2.65 -1.33
C GLY A 20 15.96 -3.66 -1.99
N ASP A 21 16.37 -4.17 -3.16
CA ASP A 21 15.50 -4.98 -4.04
C ASP A 21 14.90 -6.22 -3.34
N ASN A 22 15.72 -6.92 -2.56
CA ASN A 22 15.34 -8.16 -1.87
C ASN A 22 14.45 -7.92 -0.62
N GLU A 23 14.25 -6.65 -0.26
CA GLU A 23 13.49 -6.25 0.92
C GLU A 23 12.15 -5.61 0.55
N ILE A 24 11.71 -5.70 -0.71
CA ILE A 24 10.44 -5.10 -1.15
C ILE A 24 9.29 -6.10 -1.11
N VAL A 25 9.47 -7.25 -1.74
CA VAL A 25 8.41 -8.23 -1.98
C VAL A 25 8.86 -9.58 -1.42
N GLN A 26 7.92 -10.34 -0.88
CA GLN A 26 8.15 -11.73 -0.55
C GLN A 26 8.37 -12.51 -1.86
N GLU A 27 9.52 -13.17 -2.01
CA GLU A 27 9.84 -14.02 -3.15
C GLU A 27 9.83 -15.49 -2.74
N ALA A 28 9.54 -16.37 -3.69
CA ALA A 28 9.58 -17.82 -3.50
C ALA A 28 10.45 -18.46 -4.57
N THR A 29 11.74 -18.62 -4.27
CA THR A 29 12.74 -19.18 -5.22
C THR A 29 12.43 -20.62 -5.65
N GLY A 30 11.67 -21.36 -4.83
CA GLY A 30 11.22 -22.72 -5.13
C GLY A 30 9.96 -22.81 -6.01
N ASP A 31 9.28 -21.68 -6.26
CA ASP A 31 8.06 -21.61 -7.05
C ASP A 31 8.14 -20.48 -8.07
N PRO A 32 8.62 -20.74 -9.30
CA PRO A 32 8.70 -19.73 -10.36
C PRO A 32 7.35 -19.12 -10.74
N GLY A 33 6.23 -19.78 -10.41
CA GLY A 33 4.88 -19.28 -10.67
C GLY A 33 4.38 -18.28 -9.63
N TYR A 34 5.06 -18.18 -8.49
CA TYR A 34 4.66 -17.31 -7.39
C TYR A 34 4.62 -15.84 -7.80
N GLU A 35 3.53 -15.16 -7.46
CA GLU A 35 3.25 -13.79 -7.91
C GLU A 35 4.26 -12.78 -7.37
N GLY A 36 4.76 -13.02 -6.16
CA GLY A 36 5.80 -12.21 -5.53
C GLY A 36 7.08 -12.10 -6.37
N ASN A 37 7.46 -13.16 -7.10
CA ASN A 37 8.62 -13.14 -7.98
C ASN A 37 8.43 -12.17 -9.17
N ARG A 38 7.21 -12.07 -9.71
CA ARG A 38 6.89 -11.12 -10.80
C ARG A 38 6.89 -9.69 -10.29
N LEU A 39 6.34 -9.48 -9.09
CA LEU A 39 6.31 -8.18 -8.43
C LEU A 39 7.71 -7.67 -8.10
N ALA A 40 8.60 -8.53 -7.59
CA ALA A 40 9.98 -8.17 -7.28
C ALA A 40 10.69 -7.55 -8.50
N ILE A 41 10.44 -8.06 -9.71
CA ILE A 41 10.99 -7.50 -10.95
C ILE A 41 10.47 -6.07 -11.22
N HIS A 42 9.19 -5.80 -10.95
CA HIS A 42 8.57 -4.50 -11.24
C HIS A 42 8.95 -3.41 -10.24
N PHE A 43 9.23 -3.78 -8.99
CA PHE A 43 9.60 -2.82 -7.95
C PHE A 43 11.12 -2.66 -7.77
N LYS A 44 11.92 -3.41 -8.53
CA LYS A 44 13.38 -3.42 -8.45
C LYS A 44 13.97 -2.06 -8.81
N GLY A 45 14.68 -1.44 -7.87
CA GLY A 45 15.28 -0.11 -8.02
C GLY A 45 14.29 1.02 -8.33
N VAL A 46 12.98 0.79 -8.19
CA VAL A 46 11.96 1.80 -8.49
C VAL A 46 11.78 2.70 -7.28
N ASN A 47 11.76 4.01 -7.52
CA ASN A 47 11.44 4.97 -6.49
C ASN A 47 9.92 5.10 -6.35
N TRP A 48 9.39 5.27 -5.14
CA TRP A 48 7.94 5.34 -4.95
C TRP A 48 7.32 6.54 -5.69
N GLN A 49 8.05 7.64 -5.87
CA GLN A 49 7.60 8.80 -6.66
C GLN A 49 7.51 8.51 -8.16
N ASP A 50 8.32 7.58 -8.66
CA ASP A 50 8.40 7.23 -10.07
C ASP A 50 7.45 6.07 -10.43
N LEU A 51 6.74 5.54 -9.42
CA LEU A 51 5.81 4.45 -9.59
C LEU A 51 4.54 4.95 -10.28
N ASP A 52 4.26 4.43 -11.48
CA ASP A 52 3.06 4.78 -12.25
C ASP A 52 2.01 3.67 -12.20
N LEU A 53 0.88 3.97 -11.54
CA LEU A 53 -0.27 3.08 -11.43
C LEU A 53 -0.79 2.61 -12.79
N LYS A 54 -0.81 3.49 -13.80
CA LYS A 54 -1.32 3.16 -15.13
C LYS A 54 -0.43 2.13 -15.82
N THR A 55 0.89 2.29 -15.72
CA THR A 55 1.85 1.31 -16.25
C THR A 55 1.68 -0.06 -15.57
N ILE A 56 1.44 -0.09 -14.25
CA ILE A 56 1.22 -1.34 -13.53
C ILE A 56 -0.07 -2.03 -13.97
N ILE A 57 -1.20 -1.30 -13.97
CA ILE A 57 -2.51 -1.84 -14.40
C ILE A 57 -2.46 -2.30 -15.87
N SER A 58 -1.93 -1.46 -16.76
CA SER A 58 -1.93 -1.74 -18.21
C SER A 58 -1.00 -2.88 -18.62
N SER A 59 -0.02 -3.23 -17.77
CA SER A 59 0.79 -4.43 -17.98
C SER A 59 -0.07 -5.71 -17.98
N GLY A 60 -1.26 -5.67 -17.35
CA GLY A 60 -2.16 -6.83 -17.21
C GLY A 60 -1.55 -7.97 -16.40
N THR A 61 -0.36 -7.76 -15.85
CA THR A 61 0.45 -8.80 -15.23
C THR A 61 -0.03 -9.11 -13.80
N LEU A 62 -0.75 -8.16 -13.20
CA LEU A 62 -0.73 -7.93 -11.76
C LEU A 62 -1.92 -7.02 -11.35
N ASP A 63 -2.69 -7.38 -10.31
CA ASP A 63 -3.78 -6.58 -9.71
C ASP A 63 -3.31 -5.73 -8.50
N PRO A 64 -3.40 -4.38 -8.54
CA PRO A 64 -2.93 -3.50 -7.47
C PRO A 64 -3.39 -3.84 -6.05
N ALA A 65 -4.59 -4.40 -5.90
CA ALA A 65 -5.10 -4.84 -4.61
C ALA A 65 -4.28 -6.01 -4.02
N THR A 66 -3.88 -6.97 -4.86
CA THR A 66 -3.17 -8.17 -4.40
C THR A 66 -1.72 -7.90 -4.00
N PHE A 67 -1.08 -6.82 -4.48
CA PHE A 67 0.34 -6.57 -4.19
C PHE A 67 0.58 -6.19 -2.74
N ILE A 68 -0.35 -5.46 -2.13
CA ILE A 68 -0.21 -4.93 -0.78
C ILE A 68 0.17 -6.05 0.20
N TYR A 69 -0.44 -7.23 0.06
CA TYR A 69 -0.19 -8.38 0.93
C TYR A 69 1.10 -9.14 0.63
N LEU A 70 1.68 -8.95 -0.57
CA LEU A 70 2.92 -9.60 -0.99
C LEU A 70 4.16 -8.77 -0.66
N LEU A 71 3.99 -7.51 -0.27
CA LEU A 71 5.08 -6.68 0.21
C LEU A 71 5.62 -7.24 1.54
N THR A 72 6.91 -7.05 1.76
CA THR A 72 7.50 -7.19 3.10
C THR A 72 7.12 -5.96 3.93
N PRO A 73 7.36 -5.94 5.25
CA PRO A 73 7.16 -4.74 6.07
C PRO A 73 7.92 -3.51 5.53
N ALA A 74 9.15 -3.70 5.04
CA ALA A 74 9.98 -2.62 4.52
C ALA A 74 9.47 -2.10 3.16
N GLY A 75 9.08 -3.00 2.25
CA GLY A 75 8.49 -2.65 0.97
C GLY A 75 7.14 -1.94 1.13
N PHE A 76 6.29 -2.44 2.03
CA PHE A 76 5.01 -1.84 2.37
C PHE A 76 5.19 -0.41 2.88
N ALA A 77 6.12 -0.19 3.82
CA ALA A 77 6.40 1.14 4.33
C ALA A 77 6.95 2.10 3.28
N TYR A 78 7.79 1.59 2.37
CA TYR A 78 8.42 2.39 1.32
C TYR A 78 7.43 2.83 0.23
N TYR A 79 6.52 1.95 -0.18
CA TYR A 79 5.53 2.24 -1.23
C TYR A 79 4.17 2.74 -0.71
N MET A 80 3.93 2.71 0.61
CA MET A 80 2.77 3.32 1.26
C MET A 80 2.36 4.70 0.70
N PRO A 81 3.27 5.70 0.53
CA PRO A 81 2.88 6.99 0.00
C PRO A 81 2.28 6.91 -1.41
N ALA A 82 2.79 6.04 -2.28
CA ALA A 82 2.23 5.85 -3.62
C ALA A 82 0.80 5.28 -3.53
N PHE A 83 0.58 4.26 -2.70
CA PHE A 83 -0.76 3.68 -2.50
C PHE A 83 -1.75 4.69 -1.92
N LEU A 84 -1.33 5.51 -0.95
CA LEU A 84 -2.16 6.57 -0.39
C LEU A 84 -2.54 7.59 -1.46
N LEU A 85 -1.56 8.08 -2.23
CA LEU A 85 -1.77 9.07 -3.29
C LEU A 85 -2.73 8.55 -4.38
N TRP A 86 -2.56 7.30 -4.81
CA TRP A 86 -3.46 6.68 -5.78
C TRP A 86 -4.86 6.48 -5.22
N SER A 87 -4.99 6.17 -3.94
CA SER A 87 -6.30 5.95 -3.29
C SER A 87 -7.05 7.24 -2.97
N LEU A 88 -6.42 8.42 -3.13
CA LEU A 88 -7.13 9.71 -3.00
C LEU A 88 -8.17 9.93 -4.11
N ASP A 89 -8.00 9.24 -5.25
CA ASP A 89 -8.97 9.16 -6.34
C ASP A 89 -9.45 7.71 -6.46
N VAL A 90 -10.53 7.38 -5.74
CA VAL A 90 -11.06 6.02 -5.60
C VAL A 90 -11.51 5.40 -6.93
N ASP A 91 -11.80 6.22 -7.95
CA ASP A 91 -12.20 5.76 -9.28
C ASP A 91 -10.99 5.37 -10.15
N SER A 92 -9.77 5.84 -9.81
CA SER A 92 -8.57 5.68 -10.63
C SER A 92 -8.01 4.25 -10.66
N ALA A 93 -8.29 3.47 -9.61
CA ALA A 93 -7.91 2.06 -9.47
C ALA A 93 -8.96 1.32 -8.62
N PRO A 94 -9.97 0.71 -9.25
CA PRO A 94 -11.01 -0.04 -8.54
C PRO A 94 -10.42 -1.09 -7.61
N GLY A 95 -10.90 -1.15 -6.36
CA GLY A 95 -10.47 -2.12 -5.35
C GLY A 95 -9.16 -1.79 -4.62
N LEU A 96 -8.33 -0.87 -5.12
CA LEU A 96 -7.09 -0.46 -4.44
C LEU A 96 -7.39 0.24 -3.11
N ALA A 97 -8.27 1.25 -3.13
CA ALA A 97 -8.61 2.02 -1.93
C ALA A 97 -9.24 1.13 -0.85
N GLU A 98 -10.15 0.22 -1.23
CA GLU A 98 -10.76 -0.76 -0.31
C GLU A 98 -9.70 -1.67 0.30
N THR A 99 -8.80 -2.21 -0.52
CA THR A 99 -7.73 -3.10 -0.06
C THR A 99 -6.75 -2.38 0.85
N LEU A 100 -6.40 -1.14 0.53
CA LEU A 100 -5.58 -0.29 1.39
C LEU A 100 -6.27 -0.05 2.74
N MET A 101 -7.54 0.34 2.75
CA MET A 101 -8.29 0.54 3.99
C MET A 101 -8.39 -0.74 4.82
N PHE A 102 -8.65 -1.89 4.18
CA PHE A 102 -8.63 -3.18 4.84
C PHE A 102 -7.25 -3.45 5.45
N SER A 103 -6.16 -3.24 4.71
CA SER A 103 -4.79 -3.47 5.19
C SER A 103 -4.43 -2.62 6.41
N LEU A 104 -4.91 -1.37 6.45
CA LEU A 104 -4.67 -0.40 7.54
C LEU A 104 -5.62 -0.58 8.74
N THR A 105 -6.75 -1.28 8.56
CA THR A 105 -7.70 -1.55 9.63
C THR A 105 -7.14 -2.62 10.57
N PRO A 106 -7.13 -2.41 11.90
CA PRO A 106 -6.68 -3.43 12.86
C PRO A 106 -7.51 -4.71 12.77
N SER A 107 -6.87 -5.88 12.89
CA SER A 107 -7.61 -7.14 12.94
C SER A 107 -8.51 -7.25 14.16
N VAL A 108 -9.66 -7.90 13.98
CA VAL A 108 -10.59 -8.28 15.06
C VAL A 108 -10.03 -9.47 15.85
N GLY A 109 -9.06 -9.19 16.72
CA GLY A 109 -8.50 -10.16 17.66
C GLY A 109 -7.15 -10.73 17.25
N LYS A 110 -6.39 -11.19 18.26
CA LYS A 110 -5.03 -11.71 18.09
C LYS A 110 -4.94 -13.05 17.36
N ASP A 111 -6.06 -13.76 17.27
CA ASP A 111 -6.14 -15.10 16.67
C ASP A 111 -6.51 -15.06 15.17
N SER A 112 -6.57 -13.88 14.57
CA SER A 112 -6.85 -13.73 13.14
C SER A 112 -5.62 -14.04 12.30
N GLU A 113 -5.83 -14.65 11.13
CA GLU A 113 -4.78 -15.05 10.19
C GLU A 113 -3.93 -13.87 9.70
N ASP A 114 -4.45 -12.64 9.77
CA ASP A 114 -3.77 -11.42 9.35
C ASP A 114 -3.15 -10.62 10.51
N TRP A 115 -3.32 -11.05 11.77
CA TRP A 115 -2.85 -10.29 12.93
C TRP A 115 -1.33 -10.07 12.89
N GLU A 116 -0.55 -11.14 12.68
CA GLU A 116 0.92 -11.08 12.65
C GLU A 116 1.39 -10.16 11.53
N TRP A 117 0.87 -10.35 10.31
CA TRP A 117 1.16 -9.51 9.16
C TRP A 117 0.92 -8.04 9.49
N LYS A 118 -0.26 -7.69 10.05
CA LYS A 118 -0.57 -6.29 10.39
C LYS A 118 0.33 -5.73 11.48
N GLN A 119 0.69 -6.51 12.50
CA GLN A 119 1.61 -6.02 13.54
C GLN A 119 2.99 -5.69 12.96
N GLU A 120 3.53 -6.57 12.13
CA GLU A 120 4.82 -6.36 11.49
C GLU A 120 4.80 -5.14 10.56
N HIS A 121 3.73 -4.98 9.78
CA HIS A 121 3.63 -3.94 8.77
C HIS A 121 3.23 -2.57 9.32
N MET A 122 2.52 -2.50 10.45
CA MET A 122 2.05 -1.22 11.01
C MET A 122 3.00 -0.62 12.05
N THR A 123 3.88 -1.42 12.68
CA THR A 123 4.82 -0.93 13.70
C THR A 123 6.02 -0.17 13.12
N ILE A 124 6.27 -0.29 11.82
CA ILE A 124 7.41 0.31 11.12
C ILE A 124 7.26 1.82 10.89
N PHE A 125 6.04 2.36 10.93
CA PHE A 125 5.79 3.77 10.65
C PHE A 125 6.16 4.65 11.84
N ASN A 126 6.80 5.79 11.58
CA ASN A 126 7.03 6.82 12.61
C ASN A 126 5.76 7.65 12.86
N GLN A 127 5.78 8.57 13.83
CA GLN A 127 4.58 9.35 14.18
C GLN A 127 4.08 10.22 13.00
N GLN A 128 5.00 10.87 12.27
CA GLN A 128 4.64 11.74 11.16
C GLN A 128 3.97 10.96 10.02
N GLU A 129 4.49 9.76 9.72
CA GLU A 129 3.90 8.85 8.73
C GLU A 129 2.53 8.36 9.17
N ARG A 130 2.37 7.98 10.46
CA ARG A 130 1.07 7.57 11.02
C ARG A 130 0.03 8.68 10.96
N ASP A 131 0.42 9.93 11.21
CA ASP A 131 -0.49 11.07 11.12
C ASP A 131 -1.00 11.26 9.68
N ALA A 132 -0.09 11.18 8.70
CA ALA A 132 -0.44 11.27 7.28
C ALA A 132 -1.31 10.09 6.80
N ILE A 133 -0.97 8.86 7.22
CA ILE A 133 -1.79 7.66 6.95
C ILE A 133 -3.18 7.84 7.52
N LYS A 134 -3.30 8.32 8.77
CA LYS A 134 -4.60 8.53 9.40
C LYS A 134 -5.42 9.59 8.67
N HIS A 135 -4.82 10.71 8.30
CA HIS A 135 -5.53 11.77 7.58
C HIS A 135 -6.02 11.29 6.20
N ALA A 136 -5.20 10.51 5.49
CA ALA A 136 -5.61 9.87 4.24
C ALA A 136 -6.74 8.83 4.46
N TYR A 137 -6.65 8.00 5.50
CA TYR A 137 -7.70 7.05 5.87
C TYR A 137 -9.03 7.76 6.13
N ASP A 138 -9.04 8.81 6.95
CA ASP A 138 -10.24 9.59 7.26
C ASP A 138 -10.81 10.32 6.03
N TYR A 139 -9.95 10.65 5.05
CA TYR A 139 -10.37 11.23 3.76
C TYR A 139 -10.99 10.20 2.82
N ILE A 140 -10.42 9.00 2.73
CA ILE A 140 -10.82 7.94 1.79
C ILE A 140 -12.08 7.21 2.27
N LEU A 141 -12.15 6.88 3.57
CA LEU A 141 -13.21 6.01 4.09
C LEU A 141 -14.64 6.48 3.74
N PRO A 142 -15.03 7.76 3.91
CA PRO A 142 -16.37 8.21 3.56
C PRO A 142 -16.70 8.07 2.07
N GLN A 143 -15.69 8.21 1.20
CA GLN A 143 -15.88 8.07 -0.24
C GLN A 143 -16.24 6.63 -0.60
N LEU A 144 -15.66 5.64 0.09
CA LEU A 144 -16.03 4.22 -0.10
C LEU A 144 -17.43 3.90 0.41
N GLU A 145 -17.91 4.56 1.47
CA GLU A 145 -19.28 4.37 1.99
C GLU A 145 -20.37 4.91 1.03
N GLU A 146 -20.02 5.88 0.18
CA GLU A 146 -20.90 6.39 -0.88
C GLU A 146 -21.02 5.44 -2.08
N PHE A 147 -20.15 4.42 -2.18
CA PHE A 147 -20.24 3.33 -3.15
C PHE A 147 -20.85 2.08 -2.49
N PRO A 148 -22.16 1.80 -2.65
CA PRO A 148 -22.87 0.71 -1.96
C PRO A 148 -22.59 -0.68 -2.56
N LEU A 149 -21.40 -0.93 -3.09
CA LEU A 149 -21.01 -2.26 -3.53
C LEU A 149 -20.50 -3.01 -2.30
N VAL A 150 -21.20 -4.09 -1.95
CA VAL A 150 -20.99 -4.95 -0.77
C VAL A 150 -21.70 -4.47 0.51
N LYS A 151 -23.03 -4.38 0.45
CA LYS A 151 -23.83 -4.88 1.58
C LYS A 151 -23.81 -6.40 1.51
N ASN A 152 -23.14 -7.04 2.46
CA ASN A 152 -23.39 -8.45 2.78
C ASN A 152 -24.84 -8.65 3.25
#